data_AF-A0A0N0D1M3-F1
#
_entry.id   AF-A0A0N0D1M3-F1
#
_cell.length_a   1.000
_cell.length_b   1.000
_cell.length_c   1.000
_cell.angle_alpha   90.00
_cell.angle_beta   90.00
_cell.angle_gamma   90.00
#
_symmetry.space_group_name_H-M   'P 1'
#
loop_
_entity.id
_entity.type
_entity.pdbx_description
1 polymer ?
#
loop_
_entity_poly.entity_id
_entity_poly.type
_entity_poly.pdbx_seq_one_letter_code
_entity_poly.pdbx_strand_id
1 'polypeptide(L)' 'MVDRITKRSEQIAFEPYSGRIVPEYQNSKIREIFEGPYRIVYIVLKQRIDVLAVIHGAQLMPDQI' A
#
# COMPACT_ATOMS: atom_id res chain seq x y z
N MET A 1 15.80 -6.24 2.68
CA MET A 1 14.34 -6.17 2.98
C MET A 1 13.87 -4.73 2.83
N VAL A 2 14.45 -3.80 3.61
CA VAL A 2 14.14 -2.36 3.55
C VAL A 2 14.29 -1.81 2.12
N ASP A 3 15.39 -2.10 1.42
CA ASP A 3 15.62 -1.60 0.06
C ASP A 3 14.52 -2.00 -0.93
N ARG A 4 13.93 -3.19 -0.78
CA ARG A 4 12.83 -3.64 -1.64
C ARG A 4 11.55 -2.86 -1.35
N ILE A 5 11.27 -2.57 -0.09
CA ILE A 5 10.13 -1.74 0.32
C ILE A 5 10.32 -0.32 -0.21
N THR A 6 11.51 0.27 -0.05
CA THR A 6 11.82 1.61 -0.58
C THR A 6 11.68 1.66 -2.11
N LYS A 7 12.21 0.67 -2.83
CA LYS A 7 12.08 0.58 -4.29
C LYS A 7 10.63 0.44 -4.74
N ARG A 8 9.80 -0.27 -3.96
CA ARG A 8 8.35 -0.34 -4.22
C ARG A 8 7.66 1.00 -4.02
N SER A 9 8.06 1.81 -3.05
CA SER A 9 7.55 3.18 -2.88
C SER A 9 7.85 4.06 -4.09
N GLU A 10 9.03 3.93 -4.71
CA GLU A 10 9.37 4.63 -5.95
C GLU A 10 8.46 4.21 -7.11
N GLN A 11 8.19 2.90 -7.24
CA GLN A 11 7.24 2.40 -8.23
C GLN A 11 5.84 2.96 -8.00
N ILE A 12 5.37 2.97 -6.75
CA ILE A 12 4.06 3.54 -6.40
C ILE A 12 3.97 5.02 -6.83
N ALA A 13 5.05 5.78 -6.71
CA ALA A 13 5.08 7.18 -7.15
C ALA A 13 4.88 7.32 -8.67
N PHE A 14 5.39 6.39 -9.47
CA PHE A 14 5.25 6.40 -10.94
C PHE A 14 3.93 5.80 -11.43
N GLU A 15 3.47 4.70 -10.80
CA GLU A 15 2.21 4.02 -11.14
C GLU A 15 1.33 3.80 -9.89
N PRO A 16 0.66 4.86 -9.38
CA PRO A 16 -0.13 4.79 -8.16
C PRO A 16 -1.34 3.86 -8.25
N TYR A 17 -1.78 3.57 -9.47
CA TYR A 17 -2.95 2.74 -9.74
C TYR A 17 -2.58 1.28 -10.08
N SER A 18 -1.30 0.88 -9.96
CA SER A 18 -0.81 -0.48 -10.20
C SER A 18 -1.17 -1.48 -9.09
N GLY A 19 -1.33 -1.00 -7.85
CA GLY A 19 -1.81 -1.84 -6.73
C GLY A 19 -3.25 -2.35 -6.92
N ARG A 20 -3.73 -3.18 -6.00
CA ARG A 20 -5.15 -3.55 -5.93
C ARG A 20 -5.86 -2.67 -4.91
N ILE A 21 -7.17 -2.47 -5.06
CA ILE A 21 -7.98 -1.83 -4.03
C ILE A 21 -7.95 -2.73 -2.79
N VAL A 22 -7.83 -2.13 -1.60
CA VAL A 22 -7.88 -2.87 -0.34
C VAL A 22 -9.33 -3.25 -0.05
N PRO A 23 -9.70 -4.55 -0.11
CA PRO A 23 -11.09 -4.97 0.03
C PRO A 23 -11.69 -4.61 1.39
N GLU A 24 -10.86 -4.49 2.44
CA GLU A 24 -11.27 -4.22 3.81
C GLU A 24 -11.85 -2.80 4.03
N TYR A 25 -11.44 -1.79 3.24
CA TYR A 25 -11.76 -0.37 3.53
C TYR A 25 -12.81 0.28 2.63
N GLN A 26 -13.40 -0.45 1.67
CA GLN A 26 -14.42 0.06 0.73
C GLN A 26 -14.08 1.40 0.04
N ASN A 27 -12.79 1.74 -0.06
CA ASN A 27 -12.32 3.01 -0.58
C ASN A 27 -11.35 2.75 -1.74
N SER A 28 -11.76 3.11 -2.95
CA SER A 28 -10.98 2.88 -4.17
C SER A 28 -9.65 3.64 -4.22
N LYS A 29 -9.47 4.64 -3.36
CA LYS A 29 -8.20 5.38 -3.22
C LYS A 29 -7.20 4.65 -2.34
N ILE A 30 -7.65 3.75 -1.46
CA ILE A 30 -6.78 2.94 -0.61
C ILE A 30 -6.41 1.68 -1.38
N ARG A 31 -5.12 1.51 -1.57
CA ARG A 31 -4.56 0.50 -2.46
C ARG A 31 -3.41 -0.22 -1.77
N GLU A 32 -3.14 -1.43 -2.22
CA GLU A 32 -2.04 -2.22 -1.70
C GLU A 32 -1.25 -2.91 -2.80
N ILE A 33 0.03 -3.11 -2.48
CA ILE A 33 0.93 -3.95 -3.24
C ILE A 33 1.63 -4.93 -2.28
N PHE A 34 2.12 -6.02 -2.85
CA PHE A 34 2.85 -7.04 -2.11
C PHE A 34 4.35 -6.93 -2.39
N GLU A 35 5.14 -6.98 -1.33
CA GLU A 35 6.58 -7.16 -1.40
C GLU A 35 6.97 -8.36 -0.54
N GLY A 36 7.03 -9.53 -1.17
CA GLY A 36 7.14 -10.80 -0.46
C GLY A 36 5.95 -11.01 0.50
N PRO A 37 6.20 -11.30 1.79
CA PRO A 37 5.13 -11.52 2.74
C PRO A 37 4.53 -10.22 3.31
N TYR A 38 4.98 -9.05 2.86
CA TYR A 38 4.49 -7.76 3.36
C TYR A 38 3.48 -7.12 2.41
N ARG A 39 2.43 -6.53 2.97
CA ARG A 39 1.47 -5.64 2.31
C ARG A 39 1.92 -4.21 2.58
N ILE A 40 2.14 -3.44 1.51
CA ILE A 40 2.34 -1.98 1.59
C ILE A 40 0.99 -1.35 1.24
N VAL A 41 0.35 -0.72 2.22
CA VAL A 41 -0.93 -0.03 2.08
C VAL A 41 -0.68 1.46 1.91
N TYR A 42 -1.29 2.06 0.91
CA TYR A 42 -1.16 3.49 0.61
C TYR A 42 -2.47 4.09 0.12
N ILE A 43 -2.59 5.41 0.21
CA ILE A 43 -3.71 6.17 -0.35
C ILE A 43 -3.24 7.12 -1.44
N VAL A 44 -3.96 7.12 -2.56
CA VAL A 44 -3.72 8.06 -3.66
C VAL A 44 -4.56 9.33 -3.45
N LEU A 45 -3.88 10.45 -3.14
CA LEU A 45 -4.47 11.77 -3.01
C LEU A 45 -4.14 12.63 -4.25
N LYS A 46 -4.81 13.78 -4.41
CA LYS A 46 -4.67 14.61 -5.61
C LYS A 46 -3.24 15.09 -5.90
N GLN A 47 -2.42 15.28 -4.88
CA GLN A 47 -1.07 15.86 -5.01
C GLN A 47 0.02 14.99 -4.37
N ARG A 48 -0.34 13.89 -3.71
CA ARG A 48 0.61 13.05 -2.97
C ARG A 48 0.08 11.63 -2.80
N ILE A 49 0.98 10.76 -2.38
CA ILE A 49 0.67 9.40 -1.99
C ILE A 49 1.18 9.22 -0.57
N ASP A 50 0.30 8.79 0.32
CA ASP A 50 0.67 8.53 1.71
C ASP A 50 0.74 7.01 1.91
N VAL A 51 1.88 6.52 2.38
CA VAL A 51 2.00 5.14 2.85
C VAL A 51 1.39 5.08 4.24
N LEU A 52 0.31 4.32 4.36
CA LEU A 52 -0.46 4.25 5.59
C LEU A 52 0.06 3.17 6.53
N ALA A 53 0.47 2.03 5.96
CA ALA A 53 0.99 0.90 6.74
C ALA A 53 1.90 -0.01 5.91
N VAL A 54 2.83 -0.67 6.58
CA VAL A 54 3.58 -1.83 6.07
C VAL A 54 3.38 -2.96 7.06
N ILE A 55 2.56 -3.95 6.69
CA ILE A 55 2.18 -5.06 7.59
C ILE A 55 2.51 -6.41 6.97
N HIS A 56 2.69 -7.42 7.79
CA HIS A 56 2.84 -8.79 7.30
C HIS A 56 1.48 -9.32 6.83
N GLY A 57 1.42 -10.02 5.70
CA GLY A 57 0.17 -10.50 5.08
C GLY A 57 -0.60 -11.55 5.89
N ALA A 58 0.06 -12.16 6.88
CA ALA A 58 -0.57 -13.04 7.87
C ALA A 58 -1.18 -12.29 9.08
N GLN A 59 -0.98 -10.98 9.20
CA GLN A 59 -1.62 -10.17 10.23
C GLN A 59 -3.00 -9.70 9.73
N LEU A 60 -3.93 -9.53 10.68
CA LEU A 60 -5.21 -8.89 10.39
C LEU A 60 -4.96 -7.43 10.00
N MET A 61 -5.72 -6.95 9.02
CA MET A 61 -5.77 -5.52 8.72
C MET A 61 -6.34 -4.77 9.94
N PRO A 62 -5.76 -3.62 10.32
CA PRO A 62 -6.34 -2.77 11.35
C PRO A 62 -7.75 -2.33 10.97
N ASP A 63 -8.65 -2.24 11.94
CA ASP A 63 -10.02 -1.75 11.69
C ASP A 63 -10.03 -0.28 11.22
N GLN A 64 -8.97 0.48 11.53
CA GLN A 64 -8.81 1.89 11.19
C GLN A 64 -7.38 2.18 10.71
N ILE A 65 -7.29 2.93 9.61
CA ILE A 65 -6.06 3.44 9.00
C ILE A 65 -6.26 4.91 8.63
#